data_AF-A0A2X1UNN4-F1
#
_entry.id   AF-A0A2X1UNN4-F1
#
_cell.length_a   1.000
_cell.length_b   1.000
_cell.length_c   1.000
_cell.angle_alpha   90.00
_cell.angle_beta   90.00
_cell.angle_gamma   90.00
#
_symmetry.space_group_name_H-M   'P 1'
#
loop_
_entity.id
_entity.type
_entity.pdbx_description
1 polymer ?
#
loop_
_entity_poly.entity_id
_entity_poly.type
_entity_poly.pdbx_seq_one_letter_code
_entity_poly.pdbx_strand_id
1 'polypeptide(L)'
;MLKANGPLGEERFSFDPAHNLLSKSDAQSSHYTPDNTLPSGISKVVGNLLKRISGYHFDYDARGNLTRKESHKGIQTFSWDAHNQLTRSTSFSSATEPKLCTDYLYDVFGRRIAKRVVDEHRHTVIEQTLYDWEGLTIASEERIGQQLGKHAANPGRDWVSALKASPSISRLDWVL
;
A
#
# COMPACT_ATOMS: atom_id res chain seq x y z
N MET A 1 15.74 -18.84 -10.32
CA MET A 1 16.19 -17.43 -10.23
C MET A 1 15.24 -16.56 -11.03
N LEU A 2 14.59 -15.59 -10.39
CA LEU A 2 13.66 -14.66 -11.02
C LEU A 2 14.35 -13.31 -11.25
N LYS A 3 14.06 -12.67 -12.37
CA LYS A 3 14.53 -11.31 -12.69
C LYS A 3 13.34 -10.37 -12.76
N ALA A 4 13.43 -9.20 -12.15
CA ALA A 4 12.43 -8.15 -12.26
C ALA A 4 13.11 -6.82 -12.59
N ASN A 5 12.44 -5.99 -13.39
CA ASN A 5 12.89 -4.63 -13.68
C ASN A 5 12.17 -3.67 -12.73
N GLY A 6 12.91 -3.09 -11.80
CA GLY A 6 12.40 -2.12 -10.83
C GLY A 6 12.81 -0.67 -11.20
N PRO A 7 12.25 0.32 -10.50
CA PRO A 7 12.62 1.73 -10.67
C PRO A 7 14.10 2.04 -10.33
N LEU A 8 14.83 1.07 -9.77
CA LEU A 8 16.25 1.16 -9.43
C LEU A 8 17.13 0.24 -10.30
N GLY A 9 16.58 -0.43 -11.32
CA GLY A 9 17.30 -1.32 -12.24
C GLY A 9 16.84 -2.78 -12.22
N GLU A 10 17.64 -3.68 -12.82
CA GLU A 10 17.39 -5.13 -12.82
C GLU A 10 17.67 -5.72 -11.43
N GLU A 11 16.65 -6.34 -10.84
CA GLU A 11 16.72 -7.04 -9.57
C GLU A 11 16.68 -8.56 -9.81
N ARG A 12 17.56 -9.30 -9.14
CA ARG A 12 17.61 -10.77 -9.20
C ARG A 12 17.26 -11.36 -7.84
N PHE A 13 16.33 -12.31 -7.88
CA PHE A 13 15.79 -13.00 -6.72
C PHE A 13 16.09 -14.50 -6.84
N SER A 14 16.69 -15.06 -5.81
CA SER A 14 16.92 -16.50 -5.67
C SER A 14 15.94 -17.05 -4.66
N PHE A 15 15.55 -18.32 -4.80
CA PHE A 15 14.62 -18.96 -3.89
C PHE A 15 15.17 -20.32 -3.47
N ASP A 16 14.87 -20.74 -2.24
CA ASP A 16 15.09 -22.12 -1.84
C ASP A 16 13.98 -23.05 -2.40
N PRO A 17 14.11 -24.38 -2.28
CA PRO A 17 13.08 -25.32 -2.75
C PRO A 17 11.71 -25.19 -2.06
N ALA A 18 11.64 -24.52 -0.90
CA ALA A 18 10.39 -24.20 -0.21
C ALA A 18 9.82 -22.84 -0.65
N HIS A 19 10.33 -22.28 -1.76
CA HIS A 19 9.99 -20.97 -2.30
C HIS A 19 10.33 -19.78 -1.40
N ASN A 20 11.28 -19.94 -0.48
CA ASN A 20 11.73 -18.83 0.34
C ASN A 20 12.74 -17.94 -0.37
N LEU A 21 12.59 -16.60 -0.29
CA LEU A 21 13.49 -15.66 -0.93
C LEU A 21 14.88 -15.67 -0.27
N LEU A 22 15.89 -16.05 -1.04
CA LEU A 22 17.31 -16.06 -0.67
C LEU A 22 17.94 -14.68 -0.84
N SER A 23 18.87 -14.34 0.04
CA SER A 23 19.60 -13.08 -0.02
C SER A 23 20.62 -13.08 -1.17
N LYS A 24 21.04 -11.89 -1.63
CA LYS A 24 22.01 -11.74 -2.74
C LYS A 24 23.39 -12.34 -2.42
N SER A 25 23.76 -12.52 -1.14
CA SER A 25 25.00 -13.17 -0.73
C SER A 25 24.93 -14.70 -0.80
N ASP A 26 23.74 -15.29 -0.67
CA ASP A 26 23.57 -16.75 -0.67
C ASP A 26 23.51 -17.34 -2.08
N ALA A 27 23.19 -16.52 -3.10
CA ALA A 27 23.16 -16.95 -4.50
C ALA A 27 24.53 -17.34 -5.08
N GLN A 28 25.63 -17.09 -4.36
CA GLN A 28 26.99 -17.50 -4.74
C GLN A 28 27.56 -18.67 -3.91
N SER A 29 26.86 -19.15 -2.87
CA SER A 29 27.34 -20.26 -2.03
C SER A 29 26.39 -21.45 -2.10
N SER A 30 26.77 -22.46 -2.88
CA SER A 30 26.00 -23.68 -3.13
C SER A 30 26.04 -24.69 -1.98
N HIS A 31 25.76 -24.28 -0.74
CA HIS A 31 25.67 -25.21 0.39
C HIS A 31 24.45 -24.91 1.25
N TYR A 32 23.39 -25.70 1.05
CA TYR A 32 22.19 -25.69 1.85
C TYR A 32 22.44 -26.49 3.13
N THR A 33 22.30 -25.87 4.30
CA THR A 33 22.19 -26.61 5.57
C THR A 33 20.90 -26.21 6.27
N PRO A 34 20.10 -27.18 6.75
CA PRO A 34 18.84 -26.91 7.42
C PRO A 34 19.12 -26.66 8.90
N ASP A 35 19.62 -25.48 9.22
CA ASP A 35 19.52 -24.92 10.57
C ASP A 35 19.58 -23.38 10.46
N ASN A 36 18.69 -22.68 11.15
CA ASN A 36 18.45 -21.25 10.91
C ASN A 36 19.60 -20.39 11.48
N THR A 37 20.65 -20.19 10.69
CA THR A 37 21.90 -19.49 11.04
C THR A 37 22.09 -18.20 10.23
N LEU A 38 21.29 -17.15 10.47
CA LEU A 38 21.55 -15.85 9.82
C LEU A 38 22.64 -15.06 10.58
N PRO A 39 23.87 -14.88 10.04
CA PRO A 39 24.86 -13.96 10.60
C PRO A 39 24.42 -12.50 10.58
N SER A 40 25.05 -11.68 11.44
CA SER A 40 24.81 -10.24 11.54
C SER A 40 25.09 -9.54 10.22
N GLY A 41 24.08 -8.87 9.66
CA GLY A 41 24.15 -8.20 8.35
C GLY A 41 23.15 -8.72 7.32
N ILE A 42 22.44 -9.82 7.62
CA ILE A 42 21.40 -10.37 6.73
C ILE A 42 20.03 -9.74 6.99
N SER A 43 19.32 -9.35 5.93
CA SER A 43 17.88 -9.05 6.00
C SER A 43 17.12 -10.28 6.46
N LYS A 44 16.55 -10.23 7.66
CA LYS A 44 15.77 -11.32 8.24
C LYS A 44 14.44 -11.49 7.48
N VAL A 45 14.47 -12.24 6.39
CA VAL A 45 13.29 -12.65 5.62
C VAL A 45 12.65 -13.83 6.37
N VAL A 46 11.77 -13.52 7.32
CA VAL A 46 10.91 -14.55 7.94
C VAL A 46 9.68 -14.69 7.05
N GLY A 47 9.41 -15.87 6.52
CA GLY A 47 8.20 -16.16 5.74
C GLY A 47 8.08 -15.32 4.46
N ASN A 48 9.17 -15.07 3.74
CA ASN A 48 9.20 -14.31 2.47
C ASN A 48 8.91 -12.82 2.54
N LEU A 49 8.91 -12.24 3.75
CA LEU A 49 8.72 -10.81 3.94
C LEU A 49 10.07 -10.09 3.94
N LEU A 50 10.27 -9.25 2.92
CA LEU A 50 11.50 -8.48 2.75
C LEU A 50 11.57 -7.35 3.78
N LYS A 51 12.38 -7.50 4.83
CA LYS A 51 12.46 -6.48 5.90
C LYS A 51 13.40 -5.31 5.60
N ARG A 52 14.47 -5.54 4.83
CA ARG A 52 15.41 -4.48 4.43
C ARG A 52 15.99 -4.73 3.04
N ILE A 53 16.13 -3.68 2.24
CA ILE A 53 16.88 -3.73 0.97
C ILE A 53 17.28 -2.31 0.56
N SER A 54 18.54 -2.10 0.15
CA SER A 54 19.00 -0.86 -0.47
C SER A 54 18.60 0.44 0.28
N GLY A 55 18.72 0.44 1.61
CA GLY A 55 18.35 1.59 2.46
C GLY A 55 16.85 1.73 2.74
N TYR A 56 16.02 0.80 2.26
CA TYR A 56 14.61 0.69 2.64
C TYR A 56 14.44 -0.28 3.81
N HIS A 57 13.49 0.06 4.69
CA HIS A 57 13.04 -0.73 5.82
C HIS A 57 11.54 -0.98 5.70
N PHE A 58 11.11 -2.20 6.00
CA PHE A 58 9.72 -2.63 5.87
C PHE A 58 9.30 -3.40 7.11
N ASP A 59 8.17 -2.99 7.68
CA ASP A 59 7.50 -3.70 8.78
C ASP A 59 6.17 -4.25 8.28
N TYR A 60 5.75 -5.38 8.85
CA TYR A 60 4.56 -6.12 8.43
C TYR A 60 3.72 -6.51 9.65
N ASP A 61 2.41 -6.61 9.47
CA ASP A 61 1.52 -7.20 10.47
C ASP A 61 1.63 -8.74 10.48
N ALA A 62 0.89 -9.38 11.39
CA ALA A 62 0.87 -10.85 11.52
C ALA A 62 0.28 -11.58 10.30
N ARG A 63 -0.46 -10.86 9.43
CA ARG A 63 -1.07 -11.39 8.20
C ARG A 63 -0.17 -11.17 6.98
N GLY A 64 1.00 -10.54 7.17
CA GLY A 64 1.96 -10.24 6.11
C GLY A 64 1.67 -8.96 5.34
N ASN A 65 0.74 -8.12 5.79
CA ASN A 65 0.50 -6.83 5.16
C ASN A 65 1.58 -5.83 5.57
N LEU A 66 2.10 -5.06 4.60
CA LEU A 66 3.07 -4.00 4.86
C LEU A 66 2.44 -2.92 5.72
N THR A 67 2.98 -2.60 6.90
CA THR A 67 2.46 -1.57 7.82
C THR A 67 3.33 -0.32 7.85
N ARG A 68 4.62 -0.44 7.56
CA ARG A 68 5.55 0.69 7.51
C ARG A 68 6.61 0.48 6.43
N LYS A 69 6.89 1.54 5.68
CA LYS A 69 7.99 1.63 4.72
C LYS A 69 8.81 2.88 5.03
N GLU A 70 10.10 2.72 5.23
CA GLU A 70 11.02 3.82 5.54
C GLU A 70 12.21 3.81 4.60
N SER A 71 12.65 5.00 4.20
CA SER A 71 13.88 5.21 3.43
C SER A 71 14.45 6.60 3.74
N HIS A 72 15.60 6.92 3.15
CA HIS A 72 16.13 8.29 3.16
C HIS A 72 15.19 9.35 2.55
N LYS A 73 14.14 8.94 1.81
CA LYS A 73 13.12 9.84 1.25
C LYS A 73 11.95 10.10 2.20
N GLY A 74 11.90 9.41 3.35
CA GLY A 74 10.84 9.56 4.34
C GLY A 74 10.16 8.24 4.71
N ILE A 75 9.11 8.38 5.52
CA ILE A 75 8.34 7.29 6.12
C ILE A 75 6.94 7.26 5.52
N GLN A 76 6.43 6.06 5.28
CA GLN A 76 5.05 5.78 4.94
C GLN A 76 4.50 4.70 5.88
N THR A 77 3.25 4.87 6.31
CA THR A 77 2.51 3.86 7.07
C THR A 77 1.25 3.44 6.33
N PHE A 78 0.78 2.23 6.62
CA PHE A 78 -0.34 1.61 5.91
C PHE A 78 -1.27 0.94 6.91
N SER A 79 -2.57 1.12 6.74
CA SER A 79 -3.63 0.49 7.53
C SER A 79 -4.47 -0.41 6.65
N TRP A 80 -4.88 -1.55 7.19
CA TRP A 80 -5.57 -2.61 6.48
C TRP A 80 -6.83 -3.02 7.25
N ASP A 81 -7.85 -3.48 6.53
CA ASP A 81 -9.05 -4.04 7.16
C ASP A 81 -8.94 -5.56 7.40
N ALA A 82 -10.02 -6.14 7.93
CA ALA A 82 -10.13 -7.58 8.17
C ALA A 82 -10.10 -8.42 6.86
N HIS A 83 -10.30 -7.83 5.69
CA HIS A 83 -10.26 -8.51 4.38
C HIS A 83 -8.93 -8.34 3.65
N ASN A 84 -7.87 -7.83 4.31
CA ASN A 84 -6.57 -7.52 3.69
C ASN A 84 -6.66 -6.42 2.62
N GLN A 85 -7.60 -5.50 2.76
CA GLN A 85 -7.75 -4.34 1.88
C GLN A 85 -7.07 -3.13 2.52
N LEU A 86 -6.24 -2.42 1.74
CA LEU A 86 -5.54 -1.21 2.19
C LEU A 86 -6.56 -0.10 2.39
N THR A 87 -6.84 0.30 3.62
CA THR A 87 -7.83 1.35 3.91
C THR A 87 -7.21 2.75 3.93
N ARG A 88 -5.93 2.84 4.32
CA ARG A 88 -5.23 4.12 4.43
C ARG A 88 -3.73 3.97 4.19
N SER A 89 -3.14 4.93 3.47
CA SER A 89 -1.70 5.15 3.44
C SER A 89 -1.36 6.58 3.86
N THR A 90 -0.38 6.75 4.73
CA THR A 90 0.06 8.07 5.21
C THR A 90 1.54 8.24 4.93
N SER A 91 1.91 9.31 4.24
CA SER A 91 3.30 9.75 4.08
C SER A 91 3.62 10.85 5.08
N PHE A 92 4.84 10.87 5.60
CA PHE A 92 5.25 11.81 6.62
C PHE A 92 6.39 12.72 6.12
N SER A 93 6.37 13.99 6.52
CA SER A 93 7.48 14.95 6.31
C SER A 93 8.62 14.73 7.31
N SER A 94 8.31 14.23 8.50
CA SER A 94 9.25 13.88 9.57
C SER A 94 8.79 12.58 10.27
N ALA A 95 9.43 12.17 11.37
CA ALA A 95 9.02 10.94 12.06
C ALA A 95 7.59 11.00 12.62
N THR A 96 7.04 12.20 12.85
CA THR A 96 5.77 12.40 13.56
C THR A 96 4.78 13.30 12.81
N GLU A 97 5.19 13.95 11.73
CA GLU A 97 4.34 14.89 11.01
C GLU A 97 3.78 14.27 9.73
N PRO A 98 2.48 13.91 9.69
CA PRO A 98 1.86 13.42 8.47
C PRO A 98 1.75 14.55 7.44
N LYS A 99 2.04 14.22 6.18
CA LYS A 99 2.04 15.15 5.05
C LYS A 99 0.87 14.90 4.12
N LEU A 100 0.74 13.67 3.64
CA LEU A 100 -0.36 13.25 2.77
C LEU A 100 -0.99 11.98 3.32
N CYS A 101 -2.31 11.98 3.45
CA CYS A 101 -3.10 10.80 3.74
C CYS A 101 -3.89 10.42 2.48
N THR A 102 -3.87 9.14 2.11
CA THR A 102 -4.75 8.59 1.07
C THR A 102 -5.64 7.53 1.67
N ASP A 103 -6.95 7.75 1.61
CA ASP A 103 -7.97 6.80 2.02
C ASP A 103 -8.53 6.05 0.82
N TYR A 104 -8.93 4.79 1.04
CA TYR A 104 -9.51 3.92 0.01
C TYR A 104 -10.81 3.28 0.50
N LEU A 105 -11.74 3.07 -0.43
CA LEU A 105 -12.95 2.28 -0.20
C LEU A 105 -13.10 1.21 -1.25
N TYR A 106 -13.79 0.15 -0.86
CA TYR A 106 -13.98 -1.04 -1.65
C TYR A 106 -15.45 -1.48 -1.57
N ASP A 107 -15.91 -2.13 -2.62
CA ASP A 107 -17.16 -2.87 -2.60
C ASP A 107 -16.99 -4.27 -1.98
N VAL A 108 -18.08 -5.03 -1.90
CA VAL A 108 -18.10 -6.40 -1.35
C VAL A 108 -17.28 -7.41 -2.16
N PHE A 109 -16.99 -7.12 -3.42
CA PHE A 109 -16.14 -7.95 -4.26
C PHE A 109 -14.65 -7.59 -4.11
N GLY A 110 -14.32 -6.62 -3.24
CA GLY A 110 -12.97 -6.15 -3.01
C GLY A 110 -12.43 -5.26 -4.13
N ARG A 111 -13.30 -4.74 -5.00
CA ARG A 111 -12.92 -3.77 -6.03
C ARG A 111 -12.93 -2.38 -5.43
N ARG A 112 -11.92 -1.58 -5.73
CA ARG A 112 -11.82 -0.21 -5.21
C ARG A 112 -12.88 0.66 -5.87
N ILE A 113 -13.69 1.36 -5.07
CA ILE A 113 -14.73 2.30 -5.53
C ILE A 113 -14.36 3.76 -5.25
N ALA A 114 -13.37 4.00 -4.38
CA ALA A 114 -12.92 5.34 -4.06
C ALA A 114 -11.44 5.42 -3.69
N LYS A 115 -10.83 6.56 -4.01
CA LYS A 115 -9.54 7.02 -3.50
C LYS A 115 -9.67 8.49 -3.13
N ARG A 116 -9.22 8.89 -1.94
CA ARG A 116 -9.25 10.29 -1.48
C ARG A 116 -7.90 10.69 -0.90
N VAL A 117 -7.27 11.72 -1.45
CA VAL A 117 -5.99 12.25 -0.99
C VAL A 117 -6.21 13.56 -0.25
N VAL A 118 -5.70 13.62 0.97
CA VAL A 118 -5.78 14.77 1.88
C VAL A 118 -4.36 15.27 2.15
N ASP A 119 -4.18 16.58 1.98
CA ASP A 119 -3.04 17.29 2.57
C ASP A 119 -3.32 17.49 4.05
N GLU A 120 -2.57 16.81 4.91
CA GLU A 120 -2.79 16.81 6.36
C GLU A 120 -2.35 18.12 7.01
N HIS A 121 -1.43 18.88 6.40
CA HIS A 121 -1.06 20.20 6.92
C HIS A 121 -2.15 21.24 6.65
N ARG A 122 -2.80 21.16 5.49
CA ARG A 122 -3.86 22.10 5.09
C ARG A 122 -5.25 21.61 5.47
N HIS A 123 -5.39 20.35 5.86
CA HIS A 123 -6.65 19.63 6.02
C HIS A 123 -7.57 19.77 4.79
N THR A 124 -6.99 19.76 3.60
CA THR A 124 -7.73 19.90 2.33
C THR A 124 -7.66 18.63 1.51
N VAL A 125 -8.78 18.25 0.91
CA VAL A 125 -8.81 17.23 -0.14
C VAL A 125 -8.17 17.81 -1.39
N ILE A 126 -7.09 17.19 -1.85
CA ILE A 126 -6.36 17.63 -3.04
C ILE A 126 -6.68 16.79 -4.28
N GLU A 127 -7.17 15.56 -4.06
CA GLU A 127 -7.59 14.64 -5.10
C GLU A 127 -8.67 13.70 -4.55
N GLN A 128 -9.69 13.45 -5.35
CA GLN A 128 -10.60 12.33 -5.14
C GLN A 128 -10.81 11.62 -6.47
N THR A 129 -10.77 10.30 -6.47
CA THR A 129 -11.09 9.47 -7.62
C THR A 129 -12.22 8.51 -7.24
N LEU A 130 -13.27 8.47 -8.07
CA LEU A 130 -14.36 7.52 -7.98
C LEU A 130 -14.22 6.50 -9.11
N TYR A 131 -14.53 5.24 -8.82
CA TYR A 131 -14.41 4.15 -9.78
C TYR A 131 -15.74 3.41 -9.89
N ASP A 132 -16.21 3.23 -11.12
CA ASP A 132 -17.28 2.27 -11.43
C ASP A 132 -16.72 1.05 -12.15
N TRP A 133 -17.38 -0.08 -11.95
CA TRP A 133 -16.97 -1.35 -12.52
C TRP A 133 -18.08 -1.99 -13.35
N GLU A 134 -17.71 -2.50 -14.51
CA GLU A 134 -18.53 -3.41 -15.32
C GLU A 134 -17.87 -4.79 -15.27
N GLY A 135 -18.44 -5.69 -14.47
CA GLY A 135 -17.84 -7.00 -14.19
C GLY A 135 -16.44 -6.87 -13.58
N LEU A 136 -15.42 -7.33 -14.31
CA LEU A 136 -14.00 -7.28 -13.88
C LEU A 136 -13.22 -6.09 -14.48
N THR A 137 -13.87 -5.25 -15.28
CA THR A 137 -13.25 -4.11 -15.95
C THR A 137 -13.76 -2.79 -15.36
N ILE A 138 -12.89 -1.78 -15.32
CA ILE A 138 -13.29 -0.42 -14.91
C ILE A 138 -14.18 0.15 -16.02
N ALA A 139 -15.40 0.53 -15.66
CA ALA A 139 -16.35 1.20 -16.55
C ALA A 139 -16.12 2.71 -16.57
N SER A 140 -15.82 3.30 -15.41
CA SER A 140 -15.57 4.73 -15.27
C SER A 140 -14.46 5.00 -14.25
N GLU A 141 -13.70 6.06 -14.51
CA GLU A 141 -12.79 6.66 -13.54
C GLU A 141 -13.02 8.18 -13.55
N GLU A 142 -13.63 8.70 -12.50
CA GLU A 142 -13.86 10.14 -12.35
C GLU A 142 -12.85 10.72 -11.36
N ARG A 143 -11.94 11.56 -11.85
CA ARG A 143 -10.95 12.25 -11.02
C ARG A 143 -11.39 13.70 -10.75
N ILE A 144 -11.79 13.95 -9.51
CA ILE A 144 -12.16 15.26 -9.01
C ILE A 144 -10.88 15.92 -8.44
N GLY A 145 -10.28 16.83 -9.21
CA GLY A 145 -9.05 17.57 -8.85
C GLY A 145 -9.29 19.07 -8.59
N GLN A 146 -8.51 19.66 -7.66
CA GLN A 146 -8.29 21.09 -7.35
C GLN A 146 -9.49 22.09 -7.33
N GLN A 147 -10.76 21.70 -7.48
CA GLN A 147 -11.92 22.57 -7.20
C GLN A 147 -12.53 22.38 -5.80
N LEU A 148 -11.98 21.50 -4.96
CA LEU A 148 -12.45 21.27 -3.59
C LEU A 148 -11.88 22.28 -2.57
N GLY A 149 -11.45 23.46 -3.02
CA GLY A 149 -10.85 24.49 -2.17
C GLY A 149 -11.75 25.10 -1.10
N LYS A 150 -13.06 24.75 -1.02
CA LYS A 150 -13.99 25.39 -0.06
C LYS A 150 -15.08 24.49 0.58
N HIS A 151 -15.22 23.22 0.22
CA HIS A 151 -16.39 22.43 0.67
C HIS A 151 -16.12 21.10 1.41
N ALA A 152 -14.88 20.71 1.65
CA ALA A 152 -14.60 19.48 2.40
C ALA A 152 -14.56 19.73 3.93
N ALA A 153 -15.55 20.42 4.48
CA ALA A 153 -15.77 20.48 5.91
C ALA A 153 -16.35 19.13 6.40
N ASN A 154 -15.49 18.12 6.58
CA ASN A 154 -15.48 17.32 7.82
C ASN A 154 -14.26 16.38 7.87
N PRO A 155 -13.32 16.61 8.81
CA PRO A 155 -12.22 15.69 9.06
C PRO A 155 -12.73 14.55 9.94
N GLY A 156 -12.97 13.38 9.35
CA GLY A 156 -12.85 12.13 10.12
C GLY A 156 -13.93 11.07 9.96
N ARG A 157 -15.18 11.35 9.53
CA ARG A 157 -16.21 10.29 9.49
C ARG A 157 -17.27 10.28 8.39
N ASP A 158 -17.43 11.33 7.58
CA ASP A 158 -18.62 11.38 6.69
C ASP A 158 -18.35 11.51 5.18
N TRP A 159 -17.13 11.21 4.72
CA TRP A 159 -16.85 11.15 3.28
C TRP A 159 -17.39 9.86 2.64
N VAL A 160 -17.57 8.79 3.43
CA VAL A 160 -18.21 7.55 3.00
C VAL A 160 -19.69 7.79 2.69
N SER A 161 -20.41 8.54 3.53
CA SER A 161 -21.82 8.86 3.29
C SER A 161 -21.98 9.85 2.14
N ALA A 162 -21.08 10.82 2.00
CA ALA A 162 -21.04 11.69 0.82
C ALA A 162 -20.83 10.89 -0.47
N LEU A 163 -20.00 9.85 -0.43
CA LEU A 163 -19.79 8.94 -1.55
C LEU A 163 -21.06 8.12 -1.88
N LYS A 164 -21.77 7.62 -0.86
CA LYS A 164 -23.07 6.92 -1.03
C LYS A 164 -24.14 7.78 -1.69
N ALA A 165 -24.02 9.09 -1.58
CA ALA A 165 -24.91 10.05 -2.23
C ALA A 165 -24.43 10.46 -3.63
N SER A 166 -23.24 10.03 -4.07
CA SER A 166 -22.68 10.42 -5.36
C SER A 166 -23.38 9.67 -6.51
N PRO A 167 -23.95 10.37 -7.51
CA PRO A 167 -24.58 9.73 -8.66
C PRO A 167 -23.57 9.05 -9.59
N SER A 168 -22.28 9.36 -9.45
CA SER A 168 -21.17 8.76 -10.19
C SER A 168 -20.73 7.39 -9.66
N ILE A 169 -21.41 6.83 -8.66
CA ILE A 169 -21.16 5.46 -8.22
C ILE A 169 -22.46 4.69 -8.36
N SER A 170 -22.42 3.59 -9.11
CA SER A 170 -23.61 2.79 -9.33
C SER A 170 -24.19 2.25 -8.00
N ARG A 171 -25.52 2.20 -7.89
CA ARG A 171 -26.20 1.75 -6.65
C ARG A 171 -25.90 0.27 -6.30
N LEU A 172 -25.40 -0.49 -7.29
CA LEU A 172 -25.03 -1.90 -7.18
C LEU A 172 -23.68 -2.10 -6.49
N ASP A 173 -22.83 -1.07 -6.41
CA ASP A 173 -21.53 -1.13 -5.75
C ASP A 173 -21.63 -0.91 -4.22
N TRP A 174 -22.85 -0.74 -3.69
CA TRP A 174 -23.13 -0.44 -2.28
C TRP A 174 -23.73 -1.58 -1.46
N VAL A 175 -23.93 -2.77 -2.03
CA VAL A 175 -24.63 -3.86 -1.33
C VAL A 175 -23.83 -4.27 -0.09
N LEU A 176 -24.45 -4.15 1.10
CA LEU A 176 -23.91 -4.58 2.40
C LEU A 176 -24.14 -6.07 2.64
#